data_AF-A0A353SAM6-F1
#
_entry.id   AF-A0A353SAM6-F1
#
_cell.length_a   1.000
_cell.length_b   1.000
_cell.length_c   1.000
_cell.angle_alpha   90.00
_cell.angle_beta   90.00
_cell.angle_gamma   90.00
#
_symmetry.space_group_name_H-M   'P 1'
#
loop_
_entity.id
_entity.type
_entity.pdbx_description
1 polymer ?
#
loop_
_entity_poly.entity_id
_entity_poly.type
_entity_poly.pdbx_seq_one_letter_code
_entity_poly.pdbx_strand_id
1 'polypeptide(L)'
;ELNITYPFSLVAKSEGDCAVHIIPAYWFMYNMFAIVRNKFKFAARDARVVKVQHIETNPFAPDTAQETLRSVERLIELTARYLKLPADACARMTQENPRPDLLAAFRARAAAAKTGDELHQAAKDYLHQNRDAKFLLSDDRCQKKYGAVIYKPAQGYREYRCILKYFAVESLMQWSLANQVDELEPEHIRQIEGIPLYTSWVNAGGQVLPQERVQELFSSIKDGSVSSWQQVHAFYDACQESYCDYKARYALYILEQLYTLPINLFSADIFDDIAKDVAYVAMNMLESSISSREKDYTDFFRSITFRNTGEREAVLGTLSDNSFLQQLRASTEDFCGNLEKLFRKLR
;
A
#
# COMPACT_ATOMS: atom_id res chain seq x y z
N GLU A 1 -25.26 3.76 -6.57
CA GLU A 1 -23.98 4.45 -6.30
C GLU A 1 -23.12 3.54 -5.44
N LEU A 2 -21.83 3.49 -5.79
CA LEU A 2 -20.80 2.75 -5.07
C LEU A 2 -19.83 3.72 -4.41
N ASN A 3 -19.32 3.35 -3.25
CA ASN A 3 -18.29 4.07 -2.52
C ASN A 3 -17.25 3.06 -2.01
N ILE A 4 -16.37 2.61 -2.91
CA ILE A 4 -15.40 1.56 -2.61
C ILE A 4 -14.12 2.20 -2.10
N THR A 5 -13.95 2.21 -0.79
CA THR A 5 -12.78 2.80 -0.11
C THR A 5 -11.72 1.76 0.20
N TYR A 6 -11.53 0.78 -0.69
CA TYR A 6 -10.55 -0.30 -0.58
C TYR A 6 -9.67 -0.28 -1.84
N PRO A 7 -8.52 0.41 -1.84
CA PRO A 7 -7.69 0.56 -3.02
C PRO A 7 -7.14 -0.81 -3.42
N PHE A 8 -6.94 -1.03 -4.72
CA PHE A 8 -6.47 -2.33 -5.24
C PHE A 8 -7.33 -3.54 -4.83
N SER A 9 -8.63 -3.32 -4.57
CA SER A 9 -9.57 -4.40 -4.32
C SER A 9 -10.10 -5.03 -5.62
N LEU A 10 -10.58 -6.27 -5.51
CA LEU A 10 -11.49 -6.85 -6.50
C LEU A 10 -12.90 -6.49 -6.08
N VAL A 11 -13.69 -5.97 -7.03
CA VAL A 11 -15.09 -5.65 -6.86
C VAL A 11 -15.90 -6.54 -7.80
N ALA A 12 -16.77 -7.36 -7.23
CA ALA A 12 -17.60 -8.31 -7.97
C ALA A 12 -19.08 -8.12 -7.59
N LYS A 13 -19.97 -8.44 -8.52
CA LYS A 13 -21.41 -8.53 -8.25
C LYS A 13 -21.76 -9.97 -7.88
N SER A 14 -22.63 -10.15 -6.89
CA SER A 14 -23.24 -11.45 -6.60
C SER A 14 -24.37 -11.76 -7.57
N GLU A 15 -24.52 -13.02 -7.97
CA GLU A 15 -25.66 -13.46 -8.79
C GLU A 15 -26.94 -13.62 -7.96
N GLY A 16 -26.82 -13.82 -6.63
CA GLY A 16 -27.95 -14.13 -5.74
C GLY A 16 -28.28 -13.06 -4.69
N ASP A 17 -27.38 -12.12 -4.42
CA ASP A 17 -27.63 -10.98 -3.54
C ASP A 17 -27.41 -9.65 -4.26
N CYS A 18 -28.02 -8.57 -3.74
CA CYS A 18 -27.89 -7.23 -4.32
C CYS A 18 -26.66 -6.46 -3.82
N ALA A 19 -25.84 -7.07 -2.95
CA ALA A 19 -24.67 -6.46 -2.34
C ALA A 19 -23.45 -6.61 -3.26
N VAL A 20 -22.51 -5.69 -3.12
CA VAL A 20 -21.22 -5.78 -3.80
C VAL A 20 -20.28 -6.68 -2.99
N HIS A 21 -19.55 -7.56 -3.66
CA HIS A 21 -18.56 -8.44 -3.03
C HIS A 21 -17.18 -7.87 -3.26
N ILE A 22 -16.41 -7.71 -2.18
CA ILE A 22 -15.11 -7.02 -2.20
C ILE A 22 -14.05 -7.93 -1.60
N ILE A 23 -12.93 -8.12 -2.31
CA ILE A 23 -11.69 -8.65 -1.73
C ILE A 23 -10.70 -7.47 -1.63
N PRO A 24 -10.42 -6.95 -0.44
CA PRO A 24 -9.44 -5.87 -0.24
C PRO A 24 -8.04 -6.36 -0.60
N ALA A 25 -7.16 -5.44 -1.05
CA ALA A 25 -5.78 -5.73 -1.44
C ALA A 25 -5.62 -6.84 -2.50
N TYR A 26 -6.66 -7.13 -3.29
CA TYR A 26 -6.65 -8.21 -4.28
C TYR A 26 -5.45 -8.14 -5.24
N TRP A 27 -5.15 -6.96 -5.79
CA TRP A 27 -4.06 -6.85 -6.75
C TRP A 27 -2.70 -7.07 -6.09
N PHE A 28 -2.51 -6.66 -4.84
CA PHE A 28 -1.29 -6.94 -4.09
C PHE A 28 -1.12 -8.44 -3.83
N MET A 29 -2.21 -9.13 -3.45
CA MET A 29 -2.19 -10.57 -3.15
C MET A 29 -2.05 -11.46 -4.41
N TYR A 30 -2.70 -11.09 -5.52
CA TYR A 30 -2.91 -12.02 -6.64
C TYR A 30 -2.37 -11.53 -7.97
N ASN A 31 -1.97 -10.25 -8.09
CA ASN A 31 -1.52 -9.69 -9.36
C ASN A 31 -0.49 -8.57 -9.19
N MET A 32 0.48 -8.78 -8.29
CA MET A 32 1.53 -7.81 -8.00
C MET A 32 2.32 -7.44 -9.28
N PHE A 33 2.53 -8.41 -10.17
CA PHE A 33 3.15 -8.16 -11.49
C PHE A 33 2.48 -7.04 -12.27
N ALA A 34 1.13 -6.95 -12.29
CA ALA A 34 0.45 -5.92 -13.05
C ALA A 34 0.76 -4.52 -12.50
N ILE A 35 0.88 -4.39 -11.17
CA ILE A 35 1.24 -3.15 -10.48
C ILE A 35 2.67 -2.76 -10.83
N VAL A 36 3.62 -3.69 -10.63
CA VAL A 36 5.05 -3.48 -10.93
C VAL A 36 5.24 -3.10 -12.38
N ARG A 37 4.70 -3.89 -13.31
CA ARG A 37 4.81 -3.63 -14.75
C ARG A 37 4.28 -2.25 -15.13
N ASN A 38 3.18 -1.80 -14.51
CA ASN A 38 2.59 -0.50 -14.79
C ASN A 38 3.48 0.65 -14.29
N LYS A 39 4.14 0.53 -13.12
CA LYS A 39 5.15 1.48 -12.61
C LYS A 39 6.21 1.78 -13.68
N PHE A 40 6.82 0.75 -14.26
CA PHE A 40 7.83 0.91 -15.31
C PHE A 40 7.26 1.39 -16.64
N LYS A 41 6.09 0.85 -17.05
CA LYS A 41 5.48 1.18 -18.34
C LYS A 41 5.06 2.64 -18.43
N PHE A 42 4.51 3.23 -17.36
CA PHE A 42 4.05 4.62 -17.42
C PHE A 42 5.22 5.58 -17.57
N ALA A 43 6.30 5.39 -16.80
CA ALA A 43 7.52 6.19 -16.95
C ALA A 43 8.13 6.06 -18.35
N ALA A 44 8.28 4.84 -18.86
CA ALA A 44 8.87 4.60 -20.19
C ALA A 44 8.00 5.11 -21.36
N ARG A 45 6.69 5.31 -21.14
CA ARG A 45 5.74 5.76 -22.17
C ARG A 45 5.45 7.25 -22.12
N ASP A 46 6.05 8.00 -21.18
CA ASP A 46 5.90 9.44 -21.14
C ASP A 46 6.66 10.12 -22.30
N ALA A 47 5.95 10.27 -23.42
CA ALA A 47 6.42 10.90 -24.65
C ALA A 47 6.01 12.39 -24.77
N ARG A 48 5.63 13.04 -23.66
CA ARG A 48 5.32 14.47 -23.67
C ARG A 48 6.54 15.27 -24.13
N VAL A 49 6.33 16.17 -25.10
CA VAL A 49 7.37 17.07 -25.63
C VAL A 49 7.82 18.06 -24.56
N VAL A 50 6.87 18.56 -23.77
CA VAL A 50 7.11 19.51 -22.69
C VAL A 50 6.69 18.87 -21.37
N LYS A 51 7.66 18.59 -20.50
CA LYS A 51 7.47 17.91 -19.21
C LYS A 51 7.53 18.91 -18.04
N VAL A 52 6.63 19.90 -18.06
CA VAL A 52 6.53 20.90 -16.98
C VAL A 52 5.90 20.29 -15.73
N GLN A 53 4.91 19.40 -15.88
CA GLN A 53 4.27 18.77 -14.73
C GLN A 53 4.98 17.46 -14.33
N HIS A 54 5.31 17.36 -13.04
CA HIS A 54 5.92 16.19 -12.42
C HIS A 54 4.87 15.13 -12.07
N ILE A 55 4.57 14.27 -13.04
CA ILE A 55 3.59 13.19 -12.86
C ILE A 55 4.18 12.08 -11.98
N GLU A 56 3.48 11.76 -10.90
CA GLU A 56 3.75 10.60 -10.06
C GLU A 56 3.29 9.34 -10.80
N THR A 57 4.23 8.44 -11.08
CA THR A 57 3.98 7.19 -11.81
C THR A 57 4.12 5.97 -10.90
N ASN A 58 4.63 6.16 -9.67
CA ASN A 58 4.67 5.10 -8.68
C ASN A 58 3.26 4.82 -8.15
N PRO A 59 2.74 3.59 -8.26
CA PRO A 59 1.46 3.24 -7.64
C PRO A 59 1.51 3.29 -6.11
N PHE A 60 2.70 3.31 -5.51
CA PHE A 60 2.89 3.52 -4.07
C PHE A 60 3.17 5.00 -3.80
N ALA A 61 2.15 5.83 -4.00
CA ALA A 61 2.21 7.28 -3.79
C ALA A 61 1.52 7.69 -2.48
N PRO A 62 1.75 8.91 -1.95
CA PRO A 62 1.15 9.36 -0.69
C PRO A 62 -0.38 9.34 -0.66
N ASP A 63 -1.03 9.70 -1.78
CA ASP A 63 -2.49 9.65 -1.95
C ASP A 63 -3.04 8.21 -1.92
N THR A 64 -2.27 7.25 -2.42
CA THR A 64 -2.58 5.83 -2.32
C THR A 64 -2.33 5.28 -0.92
N ALA A 65 -1.24 5.71 -0.26
CA ALA A 65 -0.91 5.33 1.09
C ALA A 65 -1.96 5.83 2.09
N GLN A 66 -2.49 7.05 1.95
CA GLN A 66 -3.59 7.52 2.80
C GLN A 66 -4.87 6.68 2.62
N GLU A 67 -5.22 6.28 1.40
CA GLU A 67 -6.41 5.45 1.14
C GLU A 67 -6.23 4.05 1.73
N THR A 68 -5.00 3.52 1.62
CA THR A 68 -4.62 2.23 2.19
C THR A 68 -4.68 2.27 3.71
N LEU A 69 -4.19 3.35 4.35
CA LEU A 69 -4.26 3.55 5.79
C LEU A 69 -5.71 3.64 6.28
N ARG A 70 -6.57 4.39 5.58
CA ARG A 70 -8.02 4.45 5.86
C ARG A 70 -8.69 3.07 5.72
N SER A 71 -8.24 2.25 4.78
CA SER A 71 -8.75 0.88 4.59
C SER A 71 -8.36 -0.04 5.72
N VAL A 72 -7.11 0.05 6.21
CA VAL A 72 -6.65 -0.68 7.39
C VAL A 72 -7.53 -0.36 8.58
N GLU A 73 -7.78 0.92 8.83
CA GLU A 73 -8.64 1.38 9.92
C GLU A 73 -10.07 0.85 9.76
N ARG A 74 -10.66 0.96 8.55
CA ARG A 74 -11.99 0.43 8.28
C ARG A 74 -12.10 -1.08 8.51
N LEU A 75 -11.08 -1.86 8.14
CA LEU A 75 -11.05 -3.30 8.40
C LEU A 75 -11.00 -3.61 9.90
N ILE A 76 -10.30 -2.80 10.71
CA ILE A 76 -10.31 -2.92 12.17
C ILE A 76 -11.71 -2.63 12.72
N GLU A 77 -12.33 -1.51 12.32
CA GLU A 77 -13.70 -1.14 12.72
C GLU A 77 -14.72 -2.24 12.42
N LEU A 78 -14.67 -2.81 11.21
CA LEU A 78 -15.57 -3.86 10.78
C LEU A 78 -15.32 -5.17 11.53
N THR A 79 -14.05 -5.48 11.82
CA THR A 79 -13.68 -6.64 12.64
C THR A 79 -14.18 -6.49 14.08
N ALA A 80 -14.12 -5.29 14.65
CA ALA A 80 -14.72 -5.00 15.96
C ALA A 80 -16.23 -5.29 15.98
N ARG A 81 -16.96 -4.90 14.93
CA ARG A 81 -18.39 -5.24 14.78
C ARG A 81 -18.60 -6.75 14.71
N TYR A 82 -17.79 -7.45 13.90
CA TYR A 82 -17.83 -8.90 13.77
C TYR A 82 -17.61 -9.64 15.09
N LEU A 83 -16.64 -9.21 15.90
CA LEU A 83 -16.37 -9.81 17.21
C LEU A 83 -17.53 -9.60 18.22
N LYS A 84 -18.35 -8.56 18.04
CA LYS A 84 -19.53 -8.26 18.86
C LYS A 84 -20.82 -8.91 18.36
N LEU A 85 -20.83 -9.56 17.20
CA LEU A 85 -22.02 -10.23 16.67
C LEU A 85 -22.53 -11.32 17.63
N PRO A 86 -23.85 -11.61 17.65
CA PRO A 86 -24.37 -12.83 18.25
C PRO A 86 -23.61 -14.08 17.78
N ALA A 87 -23.51 -15.09 18.65
CA ALA A 87 -22.66 -16.26 18.38
C ALA A 87 -23.07 -17.01 17.10
N ASP A 88 -24.38 -17.15 16.86
CA ASP A 88 -24.93 -17.77 15.66
C ASP A 88 -24.62 -16.95 14.39
N ALA A 89 -24.73 -15.62 14.46
CA ALA A 89 -24.40 -14.72 13.35
C ALA A 89 -22.91 -14.74 13.02
N CYS A 90 -22.05 -14.70 14.04
CA CYS A 90 -20.60 -14.82 13.87
C CYS A 90 -20.22 -16.16 13.24
N ALA A 91 -20.82 -17.26 13.69
CA ALA A 91 -20.59 -18.59 13.13
C ALA A 91 -20.95 -18.64 11.64
N ARG A 92 -22.09 -18.06 11.23
CA ARG A 92 -22.48 -17.98 9.80
C ARG A 92 -21.51 -17.16 8.95
N MET A 93 -20.86 -16.16 9.54
CA MET A 93 -19.87 -15.32 8.84
C MET A 93 -18.45 -15.89 8.88
N THR A 94 -18.20 -16.94 9.67
CA THR A 94 -16.90 -17.61 9.74
C THR A 94 -16.87 -18.75 8.73
N GLN A 95 -16.07 -18.63 7.67
CA GLN A 95 -15.95 -19.67 6.66
C GLN A 95 -14.94 -20.73 7.06
N GLU A 96 -13.77 -20.29 7.55
CA GLU A 96 -12.69 -21.16 8.01
C GLU A 96 -11.88 -20.41 9.07
N ASN A 97 -11.63 -21.02 10.21
CA ASN A 97 -10.77 -20.43 11.23
C ASN A 97 -9.88 -21.51 11.85
N PRO A 98 -8.57 -21.50 11.58
CA PRO A 98 -7.65 -22.49 12.13
C PRO A 98 -7.47 -22.35 13.65
N ARG A 99 -7.84 -21.22 14.24
CA ARG A 99 -7.77 -20.95 15.69
C ARG A 99 -9.12 -20.52 16.26
N PRO A 100 -10.06 -21.46 16.44
CA PRO A 100 -11.39 -21.16 16.98
C PRO A 100 -11.36 -20.73 18.45
N ASP A 101 -10.41 -21.26 19.23
CA ASP A 101 -10.10 -20.85 20.61
C ASP A 101 -9.72 -19.36 20.68
N LEU A 102 -8.90 -18.90 19.74
CA LEU A 102 -8.49 -17.51 19.64
C LEU A 102 -9.68 -16.60 19.32
N LEU A 103 -10.55 -17.00 18.40
CA LEU A 103 -11.78 -16.26 18.11
C LEU A 103 -12.68 -16.16 19.35
N ALA A 104 -12.85 -17.25 20.11
CA ALA A 104 -13.63 -17.21 21.35
C ALA A 104 -13.03 -16.23 22.38
N ALA A 105 -11.71 -16.26 22.57
CA ALA A 105 -11.01 -15.35 23.47
C ALA A 105 -11.16 -13.87 23.07
N PHE A 106 -11.00 -13.56 21.78
CA PHE A 106 -11.17 -12.19 21.29
C PHE A 106 -12.61 -11.70 21.29
N ARG A 107 -13.59 -12.60 21.12
CA ARG A 107 -15.01 -12.26 21.32
C ARG A 107 -15.31 -11.95 22.78
N ALA A 108 -14.76 -12.72 23.72
CA ALA A 108 -14.89 -12.42 25.16
C ALA A 108 -14.23 -11.08 25.51
N ARG A 109 -13.02 -10.82 25.00
CA ARG A 109 -12.32 -9.53 25.18
C ARG A 109 -13.12 -8.38 24.57
N ALA A 110 -13.64 -8.54 23.36
CA ALA A 110 -14.51 -7.56 22.73
C ALA A 110 -15.76 -7.32 23.58
N ALA A 111 -16.44 -8.36 24.05
CA ALA A 111 -17.61 -8.26 24.91
C ALA A 111 -17.32 -7.46 26.20
N ALA A 112 -16.16 -7.67 26.81
CA ALA A 112 -15.71 -6.98 28.02
C ALA A 112 -15.20 -5.54 27.81
N ALA A 113 -14.90 -5.14 26.57
CA ALA A 113 -14.43 -3.79 26.25
C ALA A 113 -15.46 -2.72 26.66
N LYS A 114 -15.01 -1.73 27.43
CA LYS A 114 -15.80 -0.62 27.99
C LYS A 114 -15.73 0.63 27.13
N THR A 115 -14.65 0.79 26.36
CA THR A 115 -14.42 1.94 25.49
C THR A 115 -14.31 1.52 24.02
N GLY A 116 -14.46 2.50 23.12
CA GLY A 116 -14.22 2.28 21.69
C GLY A 116 -12.78 1.86 21.41
N ASP A 117 -11.81 2.46 22.09
CA ASP A 117 -10.38 2.19 21.90
C ASP A 117 -9.99 0.77 22.35
N GLU A 118 -10.55 0.28 23.47
CA GLU A 118 -10.34 -1.09 23.92
C GLU A 118 -10.87 -2.11 22.90
N LEU A 119 -12.04 -1.82 22.31
CA LEU A 119 -12.64 -2.66 21.29
C LEU A 119 -11.85 -2.63 19.98
N HIS A 120 -11.39 -1.43 19.57
CA HIS A 120 -10.53 -1.23 18.42
C HIS A 120 -9.23 -2.02 18.56
N GLN A 121 -8.54 -1.88 19.70
CA GLN A 121 -7.30 -2.60 19.97
C GLN A 121 -7.53 -4.12 19.98
N ALA A 122 -8.63 -4.61 20.56
CA ALA A 122 -8.97 -6.03 20.52
C ALA A 122 -9.17 -6.56 19.10
N ALA A 123 -9.81 -5.78 18.21
CA ALA A 123 -10.00 -6.14 16.81
C ALA A 123 -8.68 -6.09 16.01
N LYS A 124 -7.85 -5.08 16.25
CA LYS A 124 -6.49 -4.96 15.69
C LYS A 124 -5.64 -6.17 16.07
N ASP A 125 -5.59 -6.51 17.35
CA ASP A 125 -4.87 -7.68 17.87
C ASP A 125 -5.38 -8.99 17.27
N TYR A 126 -6.71 -9.14 17.11
CA TYR A 126 -7.30 -10.31 16.47
C TYR A 126 -6.82 -10.48 15.03
N LEU A 127 -6.80 -9.40 14.24
CA LEU A 127 -6.30 -9.43 12.86
C LEU A 127 -4.80 -9.74 12.78
N HIS A 128 -4.01 -9.22 13.72
CA HIS A 128 -2.57 -9.51 13.81
C HIS A 128 -2.27 -10.96 14.11
N GLN A 129 -3.03 -11.55 15.02
CA GLN A 129 -2.80 -12.90 15.50
C GLN A 129 -3.43 -13.93 14.55
N ASN A 130 -4.63 -13.67 14.03
CA ASN A 130 -5.42 -14.65 13.27
C ASN A 130 -5.35 -14.43 11.75
N ARG A 131 -4.12 -14.41 11.22
CA ARG A 131 -3.80 -14.00 9.84
C ARG A 131 -4.44 -14.86 8.75
N ASP A 132 -4.68 -16.14 9.02
CA ASP A 132 -5.18 -17.11 8.05
C ASP A 132 -6.69 -17.35 8.16
N ALA A 133 -7.39 -16.67 9.08
CA ALA A 133 -8.83 -16.79 9.21
C ALA A 133 -9.54 -16.28 7.95
N LYS A 134 -10.57 -17.02 7.54
CA LYS A 134 -11.47 -16.68 6.45
C LYS A 134 -12.84 -16.42 7.05
N PHE A 135 -13.17 -15.15 7.19
CA PHE A 135 -14.46 -14.68 7.65
C PHE A 135 -14.95 -13.55 6.75
N LEU A 136 -16.24 -13.27 6.83
CA LEU A 136 -16.89 -12.20 6.10
C LEU A 136 -17.10 -11.00 7.00
N LEU A 137 -17.01 -9.81 6.44
CA LEU A 137 -17.47 -8.57 7.09
C LEU A 137 -18.58 -7.94 6.24
N SER A 138 -19.44 -7.16 6.89
CA SER A 138 -20.47 -6.38 6.22
C SER A 138 -20.10 -4.90 6.28
N ASP A 139 -19.91 -4.25 5.13
CA ASP A 139 -19.67 -2.82 5.04
C ASP A 139 -20.89 -2.09 4.44
N ASP A 140 -21.61 -1.39 5.30
CA ASP A 140 -22.80 -0.62 4.95
C ASP A 140 -22.52 0.61 4.06
N ARG A 141 -21.26 1.07 3.99
CA ARG A 141 -20.88 2.31 3.28
C ARG A 141 -20.61 2.10 1.80
N CYS A 142 -20.37 0.86 1.36
CA CYS A 142 -19.86 0.59 0.01
C CYS A 142 -20.91 0.70 -1.11
N GLN A 143 -22.17 0.49 -0.80
CA GLN A 143 -23.26 0.58 -1.76
C GLN A 143 -24.54 1.01 -1.05
N LYS A 144 -25.23 2.00 -1.62
CA LYS A 144 -26.54 2.44 -1.11
C LYS A 144 -27.52 1.25 -1.04
N LYS A 145 -28.26 1.14 0.06
CA LYS A 145 -29.26 0.08 0.40
C LYS A 145 -28.69 -1.31 0.72
N TYR A 146 -27.69 -1.79 0.00
CA TYR A 146 -27.25 -3.19 0.09
C TYR A 146 -25.89 -3.37 0.76
N GLY A 147 -25.07 -2.33 0.84
CA GLY A 147 -23.72 -2.42 1.38
C GLY A 147 -22.82 -3.36 0.56
N ALA A 148 -21.78 -3.88 1.21
CA ALA A 148 -20.87 -4.86 0.65
C ALA A 148 -20.55 -6.00 1.62
N VAL A 149 -20.27 -7.16 1.03
CA VAL A 149 -19.66 -8.30 1.73
C VAL A 149 -18.16 -8.27 1.46
N ILE A 150 -17.39 -8.11 2.53
CA ILE A 150 -15.92 -8.10 2.47
C ILE A 150 -15.43 -9.52 2.72
N TYR A 151 -14.70 -10.06 1.75
CA TYR A 151 -14.04 -11.36 1.80
C TYR A 151 -12.57 -11.20 2.16
N LYS A 152 -12.00 -12.20 2.84
CA LYS A 152 -10.56 -12.24 3.19
C LYS A 152 -10.05 -10.98 3.92
N PRO A 153 -10.78 -10.46 4.93
CA PRO A 153 -10.41 -9.24 5.63
C PRO A 153 -9.06 -9.36 6.36
N ALA A 154 -8.74 -10.52 6.95
CA ALA A 154 -7.45 -10.74 7.63
C ALA A 154 -6.27 -10.68 6.64
N GLN A 155 -6.42 -11.31 5.48
CA GLN A 155 -5.38 -11.31 4.44
C GLN A 155 -5.23 -9.92 3.83
N GLY A 156 -6.34 -9.23 3.53
CA GLY A 156 -6.29 -7.86 3.02
C GLY A 156 -5.72 -6.86 4.01
N TYR A 157 -6.06 -6.98 5.29
CA TYR A 157 -5.46 -6.19 6.37
C TYR A 157 -3.94 -6.37 6.42
N ARG A 158 -3.48 -7.64 6.40
CA ARG A 158 -2.05 -7.97 6.40
C ARG A 158 -1.35 -7.32 5.20
N GLU A 159 -1.88 -7.53 4.01
CA GLU A 159 -1.25 -7.07 2.78
C GLU A 159 -1.21 -5.54 2.70
N TYR A 160 -2.28 -4.84 3.09
CA TYR A 160 -2.25 -3.37 3.19
C TYR A 160 -1.19 -2.87 4.18
N ARG A 161 -1.01 -3.53 5.33
CA ARG A 161 0.07 -3.17 6.26
C ARG A 161 1.45 -3.39 5.66
N CYS A 162 1.67 -4.49 4.95
CA CYS A 162 2.94 -4.75 4.28
C CYS A 162 3.25 -3.65 3.24
N ILE A 163 2.26 -3.24 2.45
CA ILE A 163 2.41 -2.19 1.44
C ILE A 163 2.65 -0.81 2.06
N LEU A 164 1.98 -0.48 3.17
CA LEU A 164 2.24 0.76 3.91
C LEU A 164 3.66 0.82 4.46
N LYS A 165 4.16 -0.29 5.02
CA LYS A 165 5.56 -0.40 5.46
C LYS A 165 6.52 -0.25 4.29
N TYR A 166 6.23 -0.90 3.15
CA TYR A 166 7.04 -0.76 1.93
C TYR A 166 7.10 0.70 1.46
N PHE A 167 5.95 1.38 1.35
CA PHE A 167 5.90 2.80 1.01
C PHE A 167 6.73 3.66 1.98
N ALA A 168 6.56 3.44 3.28
CA ALA A 168 7.28 4.21 4.30
C ALA A 168 8.80 4.02 4.18
N VAL A 169 9.25 2.78 4.05
CA VAL A 169 10.68 2.48 3.95
C VAL A 169 11.28 2.91 2.60
N GLU A 170 10.57 2.72 1.48
CA GLU A 170 10.99 3.25 0.16
C GLU A 170 11.15 4.78 0.22
N SER A 171 10.23 5.48 0.90
CA SER A 171 10.30 6.93 1.08
C SER A 171 11.49 7.37 1.96
N LEU A 172 11.75 6.65 3.05
CA LEU A 172 12.91 6.91 3.90
C LEU A 172 14.23 6.63 3.17
N MET A 173 14.30 5.57 2.37
CA MET A 173 15.48 5.28 1.53
C MET A 173 15.73 6.35 0.47
N GLN A 174 14.67 6.88 -0.15
CA GLN A 174 14.80 7.99 -1.10
C GLN A 174 15.32 9.26 -0.42
N TRP A 175 14.84 9.55 0.78
CA TRP A 175 15.34 10.66 1.58
C TRP A 175 16.81 10.45 1.99
N SER A 176 17.15 9.25 2.46
CA SER A 176 18.51 8.84 2.78
C SER A 176 19.45 9.03 1.60
N LEU A 177 19.06 8.57 0.40
CA LEU A 177 19.84 8.73 -0.83
C LEU A 177 20.02 10.22 -1.20
N ALA A 178 18.96 11.02 -1.11
CA ALA A 178 19.00 12.45 -1.42
C ALA A 178 19.92 13.24 -0.46
N ASN A 179 20.04 12.79 0.78
CA ASN A 179 20.86 13.41 1.82
C ASN A 179 22.23 12.71 2.02
N GLN A 180 22.58 11.73 1.17
CA GLN A 180 23.83 10.96 1.25
C GLN A 180 24.03 10.26 2.61
N VAL A 181 22.94 9.70 3.15
CA VAL A 181 22.89 8.98 4.42
C VAL A 181 22.68 7.48 4.14
N ASP A 182 23.65 6.64 4.51
CA ASP A 182 23.55 5.18 4.33
C ASP A 182 22.76 4.48 5.45
N GLU A 183 22.94 4.92 6.70
CA GLU A 183 22.29 4.37 7.90
C GLU A 183 21.55 5.51 8.62
N LEU A 184 20.25 5.35 8.88
CA LEU A 184 19.49 6.35 9.63
C LEU A 184 19.91 6.36 11.09
N GLU A 185 20.00 7.54 11.68
CA GLU A 185 20.37 7.76 13.08
C GLU A 185 19.28 8.60 13.76
N PRO A 186 19.22 8.66 15.10
CA PRO A 186 18.23 9.47 15.80
C PRO A 186 18.24 10.96 15.43
N GLU A 187 19.39 11.51 14.99
CA GLU A 187 19.46 12.88 14.47
C GLU A 187 18.71 13.02 13.13
N HIS A 188 18.88 12.06 12.21
CA HIS A 188 18.17 12.04 10.93
C HIS A 188 16.65 11.94 11.15
N ILE A 189 16.21 11.14 12.13
CA ILE A 189 14.79 11.09 12.51
C ILE A 189 14.31 12.47 12.98
N ARG A 190 15.06 13.15 13.85
CA ARG A 190 14.71 14.51 14.31
C ARG A 190 14.69 15.54 13.18
N GLN A 191 15.60 15.43 12.21
CA GLN A 191 15.59 16.26 11.01
C GLN A 191 14.30 16.06 10.21
N ILE A 192 13.92 14.79 9.97
CA ILE A 192 12.68 14.46 9.28
C ILE A 192 11.46 14.95 10.07
N GLU A 193 11.45 14.79 11.40
CA GLU A 193 10.37 15.27 12.27
C GLU A 193 10.17 16.79 12.21
N GLY A 194 11.23 17.55 11.93
CA GLY A 194 11.20 19.00 11.75
C GLY A 194 10.50 19.46 10.45
N ILE A 195 10.29 18.55 9.50
CA ILE A 195 9.54 18.82 8.26
C ILE A 195 8.03 18.90 8.59
N PRO A 196 7.27 19.82 7.98
CA PRO A 196 5.82 19.89 8.15
C PRO A 196 5.13 18.55 7.85
N LEU A 197 4.31 18.07 8.79
CA LEU A 197 3.54 16.84 8.60
C LEU A 197 2.26 17.13 7.80
N TYR A 198 2.17 16.56 6.62
CA TYR A 198 0.95 16.53 5.81
C TYR A 198 0.32 15.14 5.83
N THR A 199 -0.98 15.07 6.12
CA THR A 199 -1.73 13.81 6.22
C THR A 199 -2.87 13.69 5.22
N SER A 200 -3.15 14.77 4.47
CA SER A 200 -4.10 14.78 3.36
C SER A 200 -3.39 15.11 2.06
N TRP A 201 -3.51 14.20 1.10
CA TRP A 201 -2.84 14.25 -0.18
C TRP A 201 -3.87 14.22 -1.30
N VAL A 202 -3.64 15.00 -2.34
CA VAL A 202 -4.52 15.10 -3.50
C VAL A 202 -3.73 14.92 -4.78
N ASN A 203 -4.33 14.20 -5.73
CA ASN A 203 -3.80 14.07 -7.08
C ASN A 203 -4.24 15.28 -7.92
N ALA A 204 -3.34 16.24 -8.10
CA ALA A 204 -3.56 17.45 -8.88
C ALA A 204 -3.08 17.23 -10.33
N GLY A 205 -3.88 16.51 -11.12
CA GLY A 205 -3.64 16.29 -12.55
C GLY A 205 -2.43 15.39 -12.84
N GLY A 206 -2.11 14.46 -11.94
CA GLY A 206 -0.97 13.53 -12.04
C GLY A 206 0.15 13.84 -11.06
N GLN A 207 0.25 15.07 -10.54
CA GLN A 207 1.19 15.41 -9.48
C GLN A 207 0.51 15.27 -8.12
N VAL A 208 1.13 14.55 -7.18
CA VAL A 208 0.57 14.35 -5.83
C VAL A 208 1.10 15.43 -4.91
N LEU A 209 0.19 16.18 -4.28
CA LEU A 209 0.49 17.33 -3.45
C LEU A 209 -0.25 17.25 -2.11
N PRO A 210 0.30 17.81 -1.03
CA PRO A 210 -0.47 18.05 0.19
C PRO A 210 -1.68 18.94 -0.11
N GLN A 211 -2.83 18.60 0.46
CA GLN A 211 -4.07 19.37 0.27
C GLN A 211 -3.90 20.81 0.76
N GLU A 212 -3.17 21.01 1.85
CA GLU A 212 -2.88 22.30 2.46
C GLU A 212 -2.09 23.21 1.49
N ARG A 213 -1.15 22.65 0.73
CA ARG A 213 -0.39 23.38 -0.30
C ARG A 213 -1.29 23.76 -1.48
N VAL A 214 -2.23 22.91 -1.87
CA VAL A 214 -3.22 23.25 -2.91
C VAL A 214 -4.14 24.38 -2.45
N GLN A 215 -4.56 24.36 -1.18
CA GLN A 215 -5.38 25.43 -0.58
C GLN A 215 -4.63 26.76 -0.47
N GLU A 216 -3.34 26.73 -0.15
CA GLU A 216 -2.45 27.89 -0.19
C GLU A 216 -2.39 28.48 -1.60
N LEU A 217 -2.15 27.65 -2.63
CA LEU A 217 -2.16 28.10 -4.02
C LEU A 217 -3.48 28.76 -4.40
N PHE A 218 -4.62 28.15 -4.05
CA PHE A 218 -5.93 28.74 -4.32
C PHE A 218 -6.15 30.08 -3.60
N SER A 219 -5.57 30.24 -2.41
CA SER A 219 -5.65 31.50 -1.67
C SER A 219 -4.80 32.58 -2.35
N SER A 220 -3.56 32.25 -2.73
CA SER A 220 -2.66 33.15 -3.46
C SER A 220 -3.17 33.55 -4.84
N ILE A 221 -3.97 32.70 -5.49
CA ILE A 221 -4.64 33.07 -6.74
C ILE A 221 -5.77 34.08 -6.47
N LYS A 222 -6.55 33.87 -5.41
CA LYS A 222 -7.68 34.74 -5.05
C LYS A 222 -7.24 36.11 -4.58
N ASP A 223 -6.12 36.20 -3.88
CA ASP A 223 -5.57 37.48 -3.38
C ASP A 223 -4.69 38.22 -4.40
N GLY A 224 -4.37 37.58 -5.54
CA GLY A 224 -3.60 38.15 -6.64
C GLY A 224 -2.08 38.00 -6.52
N SER A 225 -1.56 37.37 -5.45
CA SER A 225 -0.13 37.07 -5.29
C SER A 225 0.39 36.14 -6.38
N VAL A 226 -0.46 35.21 -6.84
CA VAL A 226 -0.24 34.39 -8.04
C VAL A 226 -1.22 34.85 -9.11
N SER A 227 -0.70 35.50 -10.16
CA SER A 227 -1.49 36.16 -11.21
C SER A 227 -1.21 35.62 -12.61
N SER A 228 -0.39 34.58 -12.75
CA SER A 228 0.00 33.99 -14.03
C SER A 228 0.17 32.48 -13.96
N TRP A 229 0.03 31.80 -15.11
CA TRP A 229 0.29 30.36 -15.22
C TRP A 229 1.74 30.01 -14.91
N GLN A 230 2.69 30.88 -15.25
CA GLN A 230 4.11 30.69 -14.93
C GLN A 230 4.33 30.59 -13.42
N GLN A 231 3.66 31.44 -12.64
CA GLN A 231 3.73 31.40 -11.17
C GLN A 231 3.02 30.18 -10.59
N VAL A 232 1.92 29.72 -11.21
CA VAL A 232 1.30 28.44 -10.84
C VAL A 232 2.28 27.29 -11.07
N HIS A 233 2.93 27.23 -12.22
CA HIS A 233 3.92 26.18 -12.50
C HIS A 233 5.11 26.24 -11.53
N ALA A 234 5.66 27.44 -11.26
CA ALA A 234 6.72 27.61 -10.27
C ALA A 234 6.30 27.13 -8.86
N PHE A 235 5.03 27.29 -8.48
CA PHE A 235 4.52 26.73 -7.22
C PHE A 235 4.51 25.20 -7.22
N TYR A 236 4.10 24.57 -8.33
CA TYR A 236 4.13 23.10 -8.47
C TYR A 236 5.58 22.58 -8.46
N ASP A 237 6.52 23.29 -9.08
CA ASP A 237 7.94 22.94 -9.09
C ASP A 237 8.54 23.02 -7.68
N ALA A 238 8.26 24.10 -6.93
CA ALA A 238 8.68 24.23 -5.54
C ALA A 238 8.11 23.10 -4.65
N CYS A 239 6.85 22.69 -4.87
CA CYS A 239 6.29 21.54 -4.17
C CYS A 239 6.96 20.21 -4.56
N GLN A 240 7.38 20.08 -5.82
CA GLN A 240 8.12 18.91 -6.28
C GLN A 240 9.50 18.81 -5.61
N GLU A 241 10.21 19.93 -5.45
CA GLU A 241 11.50 19.98 -4.77
C GLU A 241 11.41 19.47 -3.33
N SER A 242 10.34 19.83 -2.60
CA SER A 242 10.08 19.36 -1.23
C SER A 242 9.38 17.99 -1.14
N TYR A 243 9.02 17.36 -2.28
CA TYR A 243 8.20 16.15 -2.27
C TYR A 243 8.89 14.97 -1.58
N CYS A 244 10.20 14.83 -1.73
CA CYS A 244 10.99 13.79 -1.04
C CYS A 244 10.88 13.93 0.49
N ASP A 245 11.06 15.16 0.98
CA ASP A 245 10.98 15.51 2.40
C ASP A 245 9.58 15.27 2.98
N TYR A 246 8.53 15.70 2.27
CA TYR A 246 7.16 15.48 2.71
C TYR A 246 6.81 13.99 2.77
N LYS A 247 7.30 13.17 1.83
CA LYS A 247 7.14 11.71 1.87
C LYS A 247 7.87 11.10 3.06
N ALA A 248 9.09 11.53 3.36
CA ALA A 248 9.84 11.04 4.51
C ALA A 248 9.11 11.34 5.83
N ARG A 249 8.59 12.57 5.99
CA ARG A 249 7.80 12.94 7.17
C ARG A 249 6.52 12.11 7.31
N TYR A 250 5.84 11.88 6.19
CA TYR A 250 4.63 11.07 6.15
C TYR A 250 4.90 9.59 6.40
N ALA A 251 6.06 9.08 5.97
CA ALA A 251 6.51 7.71 6.25
C ALA A 251 6.68 7.46 7.74
N LEU A 252 7.32 8.39 8.48
CA LEU A 252 7.39 8.30 9.94
C LEU A 252 5.99 8.23 10.56
N TYR A 253 5.10 9.14 10.16
CA TYR A 253 3.71 9.15 10.65
C TYR A 253 3.00 7.81 10.39
N ILE A 254 3.12 7.23 9.19
CA ILE A 254 2.51 5.93 8.88
C ILE A 254 3.04 4.83 9.81
N LEU A 255 4.35 4.74 9.98
CA LEU A 255 4.95 3.73 10.86
C LEU A 255 4.43 3.89 12.29
N GLU A 256 4.39 5.12 12.81
CA GLU A 256 3.88 5.42 14.14
C GLU A 256 2.40 5.06 14.30
N GLN A 257 1.57 5.29 13.27
CA GLN A 257 0.17 4.86 13.28
C GLN A 257 0.03 3.32 13.27
N LEU A 258 0.85 2.63 12.46
CA LEU A 258 0.79 1.17 12.35
C LEU A 258 1.17 0.46 13.65
N TYR A 259 2.17 0.99 14.38
CA TYR A 259 2.65 0.43 15.65
C TYR A 259 2.04 1.08 16.89
N THR A 260 1.31 2.19 16.71
CA THR A 260 0.71 2.97 17.82
C THR A 260 1.76 3.37 18.84
N LEU A 261 2.94 3.76 18.34
CA LEU A 261 4.12 4.08 19.14
C LEU A 261 4.97 5.09 18.36
N PRO A 262 5.57 6.11 18.99
CA PRO A 262 6.50 6.99 18.30
C PRO A 262 7.76 6.22 17.88
N ILE A 263 8.37 6.59 16.76
CA ILE A 263 9.46 5.81 16.17
C ILE A 263 10.70 5.71 17.07
N ASN A 264 10.93 6.73 17.89
CA ASN A 264 12.03 6.75 18.87
C ASN A 264 11.89 5.71 20.00
N LEU A 265 10.72 5.08 20.15
CA LEU A 265 10.48 4.00 21.10
C LEU A 265 10.41 2.62 20.43
N PHE A 266 10.66 2.53 19.12
CA PHE A 266 10.68 1.24 18.42
C PHE A 266 11.81 0.37 18.95
N SER A 267 11.50 -0.91 19.21
CA SER A 267 12.49 -1.92 19.54
C SER A 267 13.12 -2.52 18.28
N ALA A 268 14.25 -3.22 18.45
CA ALA A 268 14.84 -4.02 17.38
C ALA A 268 13.83 -4.98 16.73
N ASP A 269 12.95 -5.62 17.51
CA ASP A 269 11.90 -6.51 17.01
C ASP A 269 10.91 -5.80 16.08
N ILE A 270 10.58 -4.53 16.36
CA ILE A 270 9.71 -3.73 15.49
C ILE A 270 10.41 -3.45 14.16
N PHE A 271 11.68 -3.05 14.20
CA PHE A 271 12.47 -2.84 12.98
C PHE A 271 12.66 -4.13 12.17
N ASP A 272 12.80 -5.27 12.83
CA ASP A 272 12.85 -6.58 12.17
C ASP A 272 11.50 -6.95 11.53
N ASP A 273 10.36 -6.68 12.18
CA ASP A 273 9.02 -6.85 11.59
C ASP A 273 8.77 -5.89 10.41
N ILE A 274 9.33 -4.68 10.44
CA ILE A 274 9.31 -3.77 9.29
C ILE A 274 10.15 -4.35 8.15
N ALA A 275 11.42 -4.66 8.40
CA ALA A 275 12.35 -5.15 7.38
C ALA A 275 11.84 -6.43 6.72
N LYS A 276 11.30 -7.36 7.51
CA LYS A 276 10.71 -8.61 7.00
C LYS A 276 9.54 -8.36 6.04
N ASP A 277 8.58 -7.53 6.41
CA ASP A 277 7.42 -7.24 5.57
C ASP A 277 7.82 -6.46 4.30
N VAL A 278 8.77 -5.53 4.42
CA VAL A 278 9.27 -4.73 3.29
C VAL A 278 10.03 -5.61 2.30
N ALA A 279 10.89 -6.51 2.79
CA ALA A 279 11.58 -7.49 1.96
C ALA A 279 10.59 -8.46 1.28
N TYR A 280 9.56 -8.92 2.00
CA TYR A 280 8.48 -9.74 1.43
C TYR A 280 7.81 -9.03 0.25
N VAL A 281 7.46 -7.74 0.38
CA VAL A 281 6.85 -6.98 -0.71
C VAL A 281 7.80 -6.87 -1.90
N ALA A 282 9.06 -6.50 -1.67
CA ALA A 282 10.06 -6.38 -2.74
C ALA A 282 10.30 -7.70 -3.49
N MET A 283 10.36 -8.82 -2.76
CA MET A 283 10.53 -10.16 -3.35
C MET A 283 9.27 -10.60 -4.10
N ASN A 284 8.07 -10.35 -3.55
CA ASN A 284 6.81 -10.66 -4.23
C ASN A 284 6.68 -9.89 -5.57
N MET A 285 7.15 -8.64 -5.64
CA MET A 285 7.21 -7.90 -6.90
C MET A 285 8.06 -8.61 -7.95
N LEU A 286 9.23 -9.13 -7.54
CA LEU A 286 10.14 -9.86 -8.43
C LEU A 286 9.58 -11.23 -8.82
N GLU A 287 9.18 -12.05 -7.85
CA GLU A 287 8.69 -13.41 -8.05
C GLU A 287 7.41 -13.44 -8.90
N SER A 288 6.44 -12.56 -8.60
CA SER A 288 5.22 -12.46 -9.40
C SER A 288 5.53 -12.04 -10.85
N SER A 289 6.54 -11.20 -11.05
CA SER A 289 6.97 -10.78 -12.38
C SER A 289 7.65 -11.91 -13.16
N ILE A 290 8.51 -12.69 -12.51
CA ILE A 290 9.13 -13.88 -13.10
C ILE A 290 8.05 -14.90 -13.47
N SER A 291 7.19 -15.28 -12.53
CA SER A 291 6.14 -16.29 -12.73
C SER A 291 5.17 -15.88 -13.85
N SER A 292 4.81 -14.60 -13.93
CA SER A 292 3.93 -14.10 -14.99
C SER A 292 4.57 -14.19 -16.39
N ARG A 293 5.88 -13.95 -16.48
CA ARG A 293 6.65 -14.04 -17.73
C ARG A 293 7.01 -15.46 -18.12
N GLU A 294 7.27 -16.33 -17.15
CA GLU A 294 7.50 -17.75 -17.38
C GLU A 294 6.32 -18.41 -18.10
N LYS A 295 5.08 -17.98 -17.80
CA LYS A 295 3.88 -18.44 -18.52
C LYS A 295 3.96 -18.19 -20.03
N ASP A 296 4.68 -17.18 -20.52
CA ASP A 296 4.89 -16.98 -21.98
C ASP A 296 5.60 -18.19 -22.63
N TYR A 297 6.30 -19.00 -21.84
CA TYR A 297 7.09 -20.16 -22.28
C TYR A 297 6.50 -21.51 -21.83
N THR A 298 5.70 -21.55 -20.76
CA THR A 298 5.17 -22.81 -20.20
C THR A 298 3.68 -23.01 -20.42
N ASP A 299 2.93 -21.94 -20.69
CA ASP A 299 1.48 -22.02 -20.88
C ASP A 299 1.12 -22.58 -22.27
N PHE A 300 0.27 -23.61 -22.28
CA PHE A 300 -0.18 -24.26 -23.51
C PHE A 300 -0.86 -23.28 -24.47
N PHE A 301 -1.75 -22.42 -23.98
CA PHE A 301 -2.51 -21.50 -24.83
C PHE A 301 -1.64 -20.35 -25.35
N ARG A 302 -0.62 -19.91 -24.61
CA ARG A 302 0.35 -18.93 -25.12
C ARG A 302 1.29 -19.52 -26.17
N SER A 303 1.55 -20.82 -26.12
CA SER A 303 2.46 -21.48 -27.07
C SER A 303 1.82 -21.87 -28.40
N ILE A 304 0.49 -22.01 -28.48
CA ILE A 304 -0.22 -22.49 -29.67
C ILE A 304 -0.04 -21.60 -30.93
N THR A 305 0.32 -20.33 -30.74
CA THR A 305 0.57 -19.40 -31.85
C THR A 305 1.92 -19.61 -32.53
N PHE A 306 2.81 -20.41 -31.93
CA PHE A 306 4.13 -20.72 -32.47
C PHE A 306 4.13 -22.14 -33.03
N ARG A 307 4.81 -22.33 -34.15
CA ARG A 307 5.00 -23.62 -34.82
C ARG A 307 5.86 -24.58 -33.99
N ASN A 308 6.86 -24.06 -33.27
CA ASN A 308 7.76 -24.82 -32.41
C ASN A 308 8.50 -23.90 -31.42
N THR A 309 9.26 -24.51 -30.50
CA THR A 309 10.08 -23.80 -29.49
C THR A 309 11.09 -22.83 -30.10
N GLY A 310 11.72 -23.20 -31.22
CA GLY A 310 12.71 -22.36 -31.89
C GLY A 310 12.11 -21.07 -32.46
N GLU A 311 10.91 -21.13 -33.05
CA GLU A 311 10.19 -19.92 -33.48
C GLU A 311 9.81 -19.04 -32.29
N ARG A 312 9.32 -19.65 -31.20
CA ARG A 312 8.96 -18.91 -29.99
C ARG A 312 10.16 -18.17 -29.40
N GLU A 313 11.31 -18.82 -29.28
CA GLU A 313 12.54 -18.20 -28.76
C GLU A 313 13.09 -17.13 -29.72
N ALA A 314 12.97 -17.33 -31.04
CA ALA A 314 13.34 -16.31 -32.01
C ALA A 314 12.46 -15.05 -31.93
N VAL A 315 11.18 -15.19 -31.58
CA VAL A 315 10.22 -14.08 -31.48
C VAL A 315 10.24 -13.39 -30.12
N LEU A 316 10.25 -14.17 -29.03
CA LEU A 316 10.15 -13.66 -27.66
C LEU A 316 11.51 -13.42 -27.00
N GLY A 317 12.58 -14.01 -27.52
CA GLY A 317 13.84 -14.17 -26.82
C GLY A 317 13.78 -15.29 -25.78
N THR A 318 14.75 -15.29 -24.86
CA THR A 318 14.70 -16.15 -23.67
C THR A 318 14.20 -15.37 -22.45
N LEU A 319 13.76 -16.09 -21.41
CA LEU A 319 13.37 -15.46 -20.15
C LEU A 319 14.54 -14.70 -19.49
N SER A 320 15.76 -15.24 -19.61
CA SER A 320 16.98 -14.61 -19.09
C SER A 320 17.34 -13.32 -19.81
N ASP A 321 16.99 -13.17 -21.09
CA ASP A 321 17.28 -11.96 -21.88
C ASP A 321 16.25 -10.85 -21.65
N ASN A 322 15.24 -11.09 -20.83
CA ASN A 322 14.20 -10.10 -20.57
C ASN A 322 14.76 -8.92 -19.75
N SER A 323 15.04 -7.81 -20.43
CA SER A 323 15.65 -6.61 -19.83
C SER A 323 14.86 -6.06 -18.64
N PHE A 324 13.53 -6.14 -18.67
CA PHE A 324 12.69 -5.74 -17.53
C PHE A 324 12.94 -6.63 -16.30
N LEU A 325 13.04 -7.95 -16.46
CA LEU A 325 13.34 -8.86 -15.35
C LEU A 325 14.76 -8.67 -14.83
N GLN A 326 15.74 -8.44 -15.71
CA GLN A 326 17.12 -8.15 -15.30
C GLN A 326 17.21 -6.88 -14.45
N GLN A 327 16.59 -5.79 -14.92
CA GLN A 327 16.54 -4.53 -14.18
C GLN A 327 15.80 -4.69 -12.84
N LEU A 328 14.68 -5.41 -12.83
CA LEU A 328 13.91 -5.66 -11.62
C LEU A 328 14.73 -6.45 -10.60
N ARG A 329 15.43 -7.53 -11.01
CA ARG A 329 16.32 -8.30 -10.14
C ARG A 329 17.38 -7.42 -9.48
N ALA A 330 18.13 -6.67 -10.28
CA ALA A 330 19.17 -5.78 -9.76
C ALA A 330 18.59 -4.75 -8.78
N SER A 331 17.46 -4.11 -9.14
CA SER A 331 16.83 -3.12 -8.26
C SER A 331 16.30 -3.73 -6.95
N THR A 332 15.82 -4.98 -6.98
CA THR A 332 15.34 -5.69 -5.79
C THR A 332 16.51 -6.10 -4.90
N GLU A 333 17.62 -6.56 -5.48
CA GLU A 333 18.86 -6.89 -4.75
C GLU A 333 19.44 -5.64 -4.06
N ASP A 334 19.57 -4.54 -4.80
CA ASP A 334 20.03 -3.25 -4.25
C ASP A 334 19.10 -2.74 -3.13
N PHE A 335 17.79 -2.81 -3.35
CA PHE A 335 16.79 -2.38 -2.37
C PHE A 335 16.89 -3.19 -1.07
N CYS A 336 16.99 -4.52 -1.17
CA CYS A 336 17.15 -5.39 0.00
C CYS A 336 18.50 -5.19 0.69
N GLY A 337 19.59 -4.98 -0.05
CA GLY A 337 20.90 -4.66 0.53
C GLY A 337 20.91 -3.33 1.28
N ASN A 338 20.18 -2.32 0.79
CA ASN A 338 20.02 -1.05 1.48
C ASN A 338 19.11 -1.16 2.71
N LEU A 339 18.08 -2.03 2.67
CA LEU A 339 17.18 -2.27 3.79
C LEU A 339 17.90 -2.78 5.04
N GLU A 340 18.87 -3.68 4.86
CA GLU A 340 19.66 -4.24 5.96
C GLU A 340 20.52 -3.19 6.67
N LYS A 341 20.92 -2.13 5.96
CA LYS A 341 21.74 -1.05 6.50
C LYS A 341 20.90 0.04 7.14
N LEU A 342 19.77 0.39 6.52
CA LEU A 342 18.96 1.58 6.83
C LEU A 342 18.68 1.75 8.33
N PHE A 343 18.25 0.69 9.01
CA PHE A 343 17.85 0.74 10.43
C PHE A 343 18.94 0.32 11.41
N ARG A 344 20.16 0.02 10.96
CA ARG A 344 21.21 -0.58 11.82
C ARG A 344 21.53 0.25 13.07
N LYS A 345 21.56 1.58 12.97
CA LYS A 345 21.83 2.50 14.09
C LYS A 345 20.60 2.88 14.90
N LEU A 346 19.40 2.48 14.47
CA LEU A 346 18.14 2.72 15.18
C LEU A 346 17.68 1.50 16.00
N ARG A 347 18.30 0.33 15.79
CA ARG A 347 18.02 -0.92 16.51
C ARG A 347 18.52 -0.92 17.94
#